data_AF-A0A379TI15-F1
#
_entry.id   AF-A0A379TI15-F1
#
_cell.length_a   1.000
_cell.length_b   1.000
_cell.length_c   1.000
_cell.angle_alpha   90.00
_cell.angle_beta   90.00
_cell.angle_gamma   90.00
#
_symmetry.space_group_name_H-M   'P 1'
#
loop_
_entity.id
_entity.type
_entity.pdbx_description
1 polymer ?
#
loop_
_entity_poly.entity_id
_entity_poly.type
_entity_poly.pdbx_seq_one_letter_code
_entity_poly.pdbx_strand_id
1 'polypeptide(L)'
;MSKKAKEPALFRIHDKPTTEAITSFRSVLAELGLELPGGNKPEPRDYAELLESIADRPDAEMLQTMLLRSMKQAIYDPENRGHFGLALQSYAHFTSPIRRYPDLSLHRAIKYLLAKEQGNKGNTTETGGYHYSMEEMLQLGQHCSMAERRADEATRDVSDWLKCDFMLDQVGNVFKGVIASVTGFGFFVRLDELFIDGAGTRFLTG
;
A
#
# COMPACT_ATOMS: atom_id res chain seq x y z
N MET A 1 12.71 -11.08 -16.27
CA MET A 1 13.54 -10.74 -17.45
C MET A 1 14.27 -9.41 -17.28
N SER A 2 13.59 -8.27 -17.01
CA SER A 2 14.24 -6.96 -16.87
C SER A 2 15.42 -6.91 -15.86
N LYS A 3 15.23 -7.43 -14.64
CA LYS A 3 16.30 -7.48 -13.61
C LYS A 3 17.53 -8.27 -14.07
N LYS A 4 17.34 -9.38 -14.81
CA LYS A 4 18.45 -10.21 -15.32
C LYS A 4 19.20 -9.51 -16.44
N ALA A 5 18.49 -8.75 -17.28
CA ALA A 5 19.05 -7.99 -18.39
C ALA A 5 19.64 -6.63 -17.99
N LYS A 6 19.51 -6.21 -16.72
CA LYS A 6 19.83 -4.85 -16.23
C LYS A 6 19.13 -3.75 -17.03
N GLU A 7 17.94 -4.03 -17.54
CA GLU A 7 17.14 -3.10 -18.31
C GLU A 7 16.37 -2.14 -17.38
N PRO A 8 16.44 -0.82 -17.60
CA PRO A 8 15.66 0.15 -16.83
C PRO A 8 14.16 -0.13 -16.93
N ALA A 9 13.54 -0.41 -15.80
CA ALA A 9 12.11 -0.66 -15.70
C ALA A 9 11.61 -0.33 -14.30
N LEU A 10 10.33 0.03 -14.19
CA LEU A 10 9.70 0.27 -12.90
C LEU A 10 9.40 -1.05 -12.18
N PHE A 11 9.93 -1.19 -10.98
CA PHE A 11 9.49 -2.19 -10.03
C PHE A 11 8.34 -1.63 -9.20
N ARG A 12 7.44 -2.52 -8.77
CA ARG A 12 6.45 -2.19 -7.76
C ARG A 12 7.06 -2.63 -6.43
N ILE A 13 7.56 -1.66 -5.69
CA ILE A 13 8.27 -1.92 -4.44
C ILE A 13 7.40 -1.54 -3.25
N HIS A 14 7.67 -2.19 -2.13
CA HIS A 14 7.06 -1.89 -0.85
C HIS A 14 8.14 -2.07 0.20
N ASP A 15 8.67 -0.96 0.69
CA ASP A 15 9.76 -0.95 1.66
C ASP A 15 9.35 -1.58 3.00
N LYS A 16 10.35 -1.90 3.81
CA LYS A 16 10.16 -2.33 5.19
C LYS A 16 9.56 -1.19 6.03
N PRO A 17 8.78 -1.50 7.08
CA PRO A 17 8.38 -0.53 8.09
C PRO A 17 9.57 0.22 8.68
N THR A 18 9.38 1.47 9.11
CA THR A 18 10.45 2.25 9.75
C THR A 18 10.73 1.75 11.16
N THR A 19 11.92 2.04 11.69
CA THR A 19 12.29 1.68 13.06
C THR A 19 11.31 2.26 14.08
N GLU A 20 10.85 3.50 13.87
CA GLU A 20 9.91 4.20 14.73
C GLU A 20 8.53 3.53 14.71
N ALA A 21 8.07 3.11 13.53
CA ALA A 21 6.80 2.41 13.38
C ALA A 21 6.83 1.03 14.07
N ILE A 22 7.93 0.29 13.91
CA ILE A 22 8.16 -1.00 14.58
C ILE A 22 8.21 -0.82 16.10
N THR A 23 8.96 0.18 16.57
CA THR A 23 9.11 0.45 18.00
C THR A 23 7.77 0.82 18.64
N SER A 24 7.00 1.71 17.99
CA SER A 24 5.68 2.11 18.48
C SER A 24 4.71 0.93 18.53
N PHE A 25 4.72 0.08 17.50
CA PHE A 25 3.89 -1.13 17.47
C PHE A 25 4.29 -2.13 18.54
N ARG A 26 5.60 -2.33 18.78
CA ARG A 26 6.11 -3.19 19.86
C ARG A 26 5.72 -2.71 21.24
N SER A 27 5.74 -1.40 21.50
CA SER A 27 5.29 -0.87 22.80
C SER A 27 3.83 -1.25 23.07
N VAL A 28 2.97 -1.20 22.06
CA VAL A 28 1.56 -1.57 22.20
C VAL A 28 1.40 -3.07 22.42
N LEU A 29 2.16 -3.90 21.70
CA LEU A 29 2.16 -5.35 21.92
C LEU A 29 2.61 -5.70 23.34
N ALA A 30 3.66 -5.05 23.84
CA ALA A 30 4.22 -5.32 25.16
C ALA A 30 3.21 -5.04 26.29
N GLU A 31 2.43 -3.96 26.20
CA GLU A 31 1.34 -3.65 27.15
C GLU A 31 0.25 -4.74 27.17
N LEU A 32 0.09 -5.48 26.07
CA LEU A 32 -0.87 -6.59 25.93
C LEU A 32 -0.23 -7.96 26.22
N GLY A 33 1.04 -8.00 26.61
CA GLY A 33 1.80 -9.24 26.82
C GLY A 33 2.11 -10.00 25.54
N LEU A 34 2.15 -9.31 24.40
CA LEU A 34 2.44 -9.84 23.07
C LEU A 34 3.82 -9.37 22.59
N GLU A 35 4.42 -10.10 21.65
CA GLU A 35 5.70 -9.74 21.06
C GLU A 35 5.68 -9.91 19.53
N LEU A 36 6.36 -9.01 18.82
CA LEU A 36 6.63 -9.18 17.39
C LEU A 36 7.99 -9.89 17.23
N PRO A 37 8.02 -11.14 16.70
CA PRO A 37 9.26 -11.89 16.48
C PRO A 37 10.18 -11.22 15.44
N GLY A 38 11.35 -11.82 15.17
CA GLY A 38 12.25 -11.32 14.10
C GLY A 38 13.29 -10.27 14.51
N GLY A 39 13.50 -10.05 15.82
CA GLY A 39 14.58 -9.19 16.32
C GLY A 39 14.46 -7.73 15.84
N ASN A 40 15.57 -7.02 15.61
CA ASN A 40 15.52 -5.58 15.27
C ASN A 40 14.93 -5.28 13.87
N LYS A 41 14.89 -6.28 12.98
CA LYS A 41 14.44 -6.13 11.59
C LYS A 41 13.50 -7.29 11.23
N PRO A 42 12.25 -7.27 11.74
CA PRO A 42 11.28 -8.30 11.44
C PRO A 42 11.00 -8.37 9.93
N GLU A 43 10.88 -9.59 9.43
CA GLU A 43 10.57 -9.95 8.05
C GLU A 43 9.06 -10.24 7.91
N PRO A 44 8.50 -10.28 6.68
CA PRO A 44 7.05 -10.46 6.48
C PRO A 44 6.46 -11.68 7.18
N ARG A 45 7.22 -12.76 7.29
CA ARG A 45 6.81 -13.98 8.01
C ARG A 45 6.56 -13.73 9.50
N ASP A 46 7.33 -12.85 10.12
CA ASP A 46 7.26 -12.58 11.56
C ASP A 46 5.98 -11.78 11.87
N TYR A 47 5.54 -10.93 10.93
CA TYR A 47 4.24 -10.26 10.99
C TYR A 47 3.08 -11.23 10.74
N ALA A 48 3.23 -12.17 9.81
CA ALA A 48 2.21 -13.19 9.56
C ALA A 48 2.00 -14.10 10.78
N GLU A 49 3.09 -14.54 11.41
CA GLU A 49 3.06 -15.33 12.65
C GLU A 49 2.32 -14.57 13.78
N LEU A 50 2.62 -13.27 13.95
CA LEU A 50 1.90 -12.44 14.91
C LEU A 50 0.40 -12.38 14.57
N LEU A 51 0.04 -12.13 13.30
CA LEU A 51 -1.35 -12.07 12.85
C LEU A 51 -2.13 -13.36 13.13
N GLU A 52 -1.50 -14.52 12.92
CA GLU A 52 -2.09 -15.82 13.25
C GLU A 52 -2.29 -15.97 14.76
N SER A 53 -1.31 -15.57 15.56
CA SER A 53 -1.37 -15.70 17.03
C SER A 53 -2.44 -14.83 17.70
N ILE A 54 -2.85 -13.72 17.06
CA ILE A 54 -3.83 -12.78 17.60
C ILE A 54 -5.23 -12.95 17.01
N ALA A 55 -5.44 -13.88 16.08
CA ALA A 55 -6.66 -13.97 15.27
C ALA A 55 -7.95 -14.13 16.09
N ASP A 56 -7.91 -14.89 17.18
CA ASP A 56 -9.07 -15.17 18.04
C ASP A 56 -9.24 -14.16 19.18
N ARG A 57 -8.41 -13.10 19.25
CA ARG A 57 -8.48 -12.13 20.33
C ARG A 57 -9.59 -11.09 20.10
N PRO A 58 -10.24 -10.59 21.17
CA PRO A 58 -11.22 -9.50 21.05
C PRO A 58 -10.66 -8.21 20.45
N ASP A 59 -9.34 -7.99 20.54
CA ASP A 59 -8.63 -6.79 20.05
C ASP A 59 -7.88 -7.04 18.72
N ALA A 60 -8.15 -8.16 18.02
CA ALA A 60 -7.49 -8.54 16.78
C ALA A 60 -7.58 -7.45 15.69
N GLU A 61 -8.77 -6.87 15.49
CA GLU A 61 -8.99 -5.83 14.47
C GLU A 61 -8.18 -4.56 14.74
N MET A 62 -8.07 -4.17 16.03
CA MET A 62 -7.25 -3.04 16.44
C MET A 62 -5.78 -3.29 16.10
N LEU A 63 -5.25 -4.45 16.51
CA LEU A 63 -3.87 -4.83 16.28
C LEU A 63 -3.53 -4.97 14.78
N GLN A 64 -4.43 -5.55 13.99
CA GLN A 64 -4.33 -5.62 12.53
C GLN A 64 -4.28 -4.22 11.91
N THR A 65 -5.14 -3.31 12.35
CA THR A 65 -5.16 -1.93 11.87
C THR A 65 -3.86 -1.20 12.19
N MET A 66 -3.32 -1.37 13.40
CA MET A 66 -2.04 -0.77 13.80
C MET A 66 -0.87 -1.34 13.01
N LEU A 67 -0.86 -2.66 12.78
CA LEU A 67 0.12 -3.32 11.94
C LEU A 67 0.09 -2.77 10.52
N LEU A 68 -1.08 -2.68 9.89
CA LEU A 68 -1.23 -2.13 8.54
C LEU A 68 -0.80 -0.67 8.47
N ARG A 69 -1.10 0.15 9.49
CA ARG A 69 -0.67 1.55 9.57
C ARG A 69 0.83 1.73 9.77
N SER A 70 1.52 0.70 10.27
CA SER A 70 2.99 0.72 10.41
C SER A 70 3.71 0.47 9.07
N MET A 71 3.02 -0.08 8.07
CA MET A 71 3.58 -0.41 6.76
C MET A 71 3.76 0.84 5.89
N LYS A 72 4.78 0.83 5.03
CA LYS A 72 4.98 1.89 4.04
C LYS A 72 4.03 1.72 2.86
N GLN A 73 3.66 2.83 2.23
CA GLN A 73 2.96 2.79 0.96
C GLN A 73 3.86 2.22 -0.15
N ALA A 74 3.30 1.33 -0.99
CA ALA A 74 3.99 0.83 -2.16
C ALA A 74 4.12 1.90 -3.25
N ILE A 75 5.23 1.90 -4.00
CA ILE A 75 5.51 2.90 -5.04
C ILE A 75 6.12 2.24 -6.29
N TYR A 76 6.18 3.00 -7.38
CA TYR A 76 6.95 2.65 -8.57
C TYR A 76 8.34 3.27 -8.51
N ASP A 77 9.37 2.44 -8.64
CA ASP A 77 10.77 2.86 -8.54
C ASP A 77 11.64 1.97 -9.46
N PRO A 78 12.60 2.53 -10.21
CA PRO A 78 13.54 1.71 -10.98
C PRO A 78 14.51 0.90 -10.11
N GLU A 79 14.73 1.29 -8.86
CA GLU A 79 15.50 0.50 -7.90
C GLU A 79 14.62 -0.57 -7.26
N ASN A 80 15.03 -1.83 -7.42
CA ASN A 80 14.31 -2.96 -6.84
C ASN A 80 14.71 -3.20 -5.38
N ARG A 81 13.89 -2.69 -4.46
CA ARG A 81 14.01 -2.90 -3.01
C ARG A 81 13.14 -4.05 -2.47
N GLY A 82 12.51 -4.82 -3.37
CA GLY A 82 11.56 -5.88 -3.01
C GLY A 82 10.17 -5.35 -2.64
N HIS A 83 9.27 -6.27 -2.31
CA HIS A 83 7.90 -5.96 -1.92
C HIS A 83 7.56 -6.65 -0.59
N PHE A 84 7.72 -5.92 0.52
CA PHE A 84 7.57 -6.43 1.88
C PHE A 84 6.18 -7.05 2.12
N GLY A 85 5.10 -6.33 1.80
CA GLY A 85 3.74 -6.85 2.00
C GLY A 85 3.36 -8.09 1.17
N LEU A 86 4.16 -8.46 0.16
CA LEU A 86 3.96 -9.67 -0.65
C LEU A 86 5.04 -10.73 -0.38
N ALA A 87 6.01 -10.45 0.50
CA ALA A 87 7.19 -11.28 0.72
C ALA A 87 7.96 -11.65 -0.57
N LEU A 88 8.01 -10.76 -1.57
CA LEU A 88 8.67 -10.99 -2.84
C LEU A 88 9.97 -10.19 -2.97
N GLN A 89 11.06 -10.84 -3.38
CA GLN A 89 12.34 -10.17 -3.65
C GLN A 89 12.29 -9.28 -4.90
N SER A 90 11.35 -9.52 -5.82
CA SER A 90 11.22 -8.77 -7.06
C SER A 90 9.78 -8.84 -7.54
N TYR A 91 9.18 -7.67 -7.70
CA TYR A 91 7.81 -7.55 -8.16
C TYR A 91 7.65 -6.31 -9.04
N ALA A 92 6.80 -6.43 -10.06
CA ALA A 92 6.46 -5.35 -10.96
C ALA A 92 5.05 -5.58 -11.50
N HIS A 93 4.31 -4.50 -11.73
CA HIS A 93 3.01 -4.60 -12.38
C HIS A 93 3.18 -4.81 -13.88
N PHE A 94 2.50 -5.82 -14.43
CA PHE A 94 2.57 -6.20 -15.84
C PHE A 94 1.20 -6.47 -16.49
N THR A 95 0.21 -6.87 -15.69
CA THR A 95 -1.04 -7.48 -16.17
C THR A 95 -2.14 -6.49 -16.57
N SER A 96 -1.93 -5.17 -16.47
CA SER A 96 -2.98 -4.17 -16.71
C SER A 96 -2.49 -2.92 -17.47
N PRO A 97 -1.84 -3.04 -18.64
CA PRO A 97 -1.33 -1.91 -19.42
C PRO A 97 -2.39 -0.93 -19.91
N ILE A 98 -3.66 -1.33 -19.96
CA ILE A 98 -4.79 -0.47 -20.37
C ILE A 98 -5.09 0.61 -19.32
N ARG A 99 -4.85 0.32 -18.03
CA ARG A 99 -5.26 1.18 -16.90
C ARG A 99 -4.10 1.58 -15.97
N ARG A 100 -2.88 1.14 -16.26
CA ARG A 100 -1.66 1.47 -15.50
C ARG A 100 -0.50 1.69 -16.46
N TYR A 101 0.04 2.90 -16.44
CA TYR A 101 1.16 3.27 -17.31
C TYR A 101 2.46 2.49 -17.03
N PRO A 102 2.81 2.13 -15.77
CA PRO A 102 3.98 1.29 -15.49
C PRO A 102 3.93 -0.09 -16.18
N ASP A 103 2.75 -0.71 -16.28
CA ASP A 103 2.59 -1.95 -17.03
C ASP A 103 2.88 -1.73 -18.52
N LEU A 104 2.42 -0.61 -19.10
CA LEU A 104 2.71 -0.28 -20.50
C LEU A 104 4.20 -0.10 -20.77
N SER A 105 4.92 0.61 -19.90
CA SER A 105 6.38 0.77 -20.04
C SER A 105 7.12 -0.55 -19.87
N LEU A 106 6.65 -1.43 -18.99
CA LEU A 106 7.20 -2.77 -18.83
C LEU A 106 6.95 -3.66 -20.06
N HIS A 107 5.77 -3.59 -20.67
CA HIS A 107 5.48 -4.27 -21.95
C HIS A 107 6.45 -3.81 -23.05
N ARG A 108 6.70 -2.50 -23.14
CA ARG A 108 7.65 -1.92 -24.09
C ARG A 108 9.07 -2.42 -23.85
N ALA A 109 9.53 -2.44 -22.60
CA ALA A 109 10.87 -2.92 -22.24
C ALA A 109 11.03 -4.42 -22.55
N ILE A 110 10.03 -5.26 -22.25
CA ILE A 110 10.06 -6.69 -22.56
C ILE A 110 10.13 -6.94 -24.06
N LYS A 111 9.31 -6.24 -24.86
CA LYS A 111 9.37 -6.35 -26.33
C LYS A 111 10.73 -5.92 -26.89
N TYR A 112 11.30 -4.85 -26.36
CA TYR A 112 12.66 -4.41 -26.71
C TYR A 112 13.70 -5.50 -26.41
N LEU A 113 13.67 -6.09 -25.21
CA LEU A 113 14.60 -7.16 -24.83
C LEU A 113 14.47 -8.39 -25.73
N LEU A 114 13.26 -8.82 -26.06
CA LEU A 114 13.04 -9.97 -26.96
C LEU A 114 13.58 -9.72 -28.37
N ALA A 115 13.46 -8.49 -28.89
CA ALA A 115 14.02 -8.12 -30.19
C ALA A 115 15.56 -8.01 -30.14
N LYS A 116 16.11 -7.52 -29.02
CA LYS A 116 17.56 -7.42 -28.79
C LYS A 116 18.21 -8.81 -28.74
N GLU A 117 17.55 -9.80 -28.15
CA GLU A 117 17.98 -11.20 -28.17
C GLU A 117 18.06 -11.77 -29.61
N GLN A 118 17.26 -11.23 -30.53
CA GLN A 118 17.25 -11.59 -31.95
C GLN A 118 18.21 -10.73 -32.81
N GLY A 119 19.01 -9.87 -32.18
CA GLY A 119 20.01 -9.04 -32.87
C GLY A 119 19.53 -7.65 -33.28
N ASN A 120 18.37 -7.18 -32.82
CA ASN A 120 17.96 -5.79 -33.02
C ASN A 120 18.97 -4.83 -32.36
N LYS A 121 19.41 -3.83 -33.12
CA LYS A 121 20.38 -2.81 -32.67
C LYS A 121 19.71 -1.47 -32.32
N GLY A 122 18.44 -1.30 -32.67
CA GLY A 122 17.69 -0.08 -32.37
C GLY A 122 17.10 -0.06 -30.96
N ASN A 123 16.70 1.13 -30.51
CA ASN A 123 16.01 1.33 -29.23
C ASN A 123 14.50 1.10 -29.31
N THR A 124 13.98 0.75 -30.49
CA THR A 124 12.56 0.51 -30.74
C THR A 124 12.36 -0.83 -31.44
N THR A 125 11.13 -1.33 -31.41
CA THR A 125 10.72 -2.51 -32.20
C THR A 125 9.45 -2.20 -33.01
N GLU A 126 9.28 -2.88 -34.14
CA GLU A 126 8.09 -2.73 -35.01
C GLU A 126 6.79 -3.05 -34.27
N THR A 127 6.85 -3.92 -33.27
CA THR A 127 5.71 -4.34 -32.44
C THR A 127 5.49 -3.44 -31.22
N GLY A 128 6.14 -2.28 -31.17
CA GLY A 128 5.96 -1.27 -30.13
C GLY A 128 6.81 -1.47 -28.87
N GLY A 129 7.94 -2.17 -28.97
CA GLY A 129 8.96 -2.21 -27.92
C GLY A 129 9.78 -0.92 -27.88
N TYR A 130 10.25 -0.55 -26.70
CA TYR A 130 11.01 0.68 -26.47
C TYR A 130 12.01 0.51 -25.32
N HIS A 131 13.24 0.96 -25.53
CA HIS A 131 14.27 1.09 -24.51
C HIS A 131 14.19 2.45 -23.83
N TYR A 132 14.08 2.46 -22.51
CA TYR A 132 14.11 3.68 -21.71
C TYR A 132 15.46 3.86 -21.03
N SER A 133 15.89 5.11 -20.88
CA SER A 133 17.02 5.46 -20.01
C SER A 133 16.63 5.37 -18.53
N MET A 134 17.65 5.31 -17.67
CA MET A 134 17.45 5.34 -16.22
C MET A 134 16.84 6.67 -15.74
N GLU A 135 17.21 7.78 -16.36
CA GLU A 135 16.67 9.11 -16.03
C GLU A 135 15.16 9.18 -16.32
N GLU A 136 14.73 8.70 -17.49
CA GLU A 136 13.31 8.60 -17.82
C GLU A 136 12.56 7.72 -16.83
N MET A 137 13.15 6.59 -16.41
CA MET A 137 12.52 5.70 -15.43
C MET A 137 12.42 6.31 -14.03
N LEU A 138 13.39 7.11 -13.60
CA LEU A 138 13.31 7.84 -12.33
C LEU A 138 12.15 8.86 -12.35
N GLN A 139 12.06 9.65 -13.42
CA GLN A 139 10.97 10.61 -13.60
C GLN A 139 9.62 9.89 -13.71
N LEU A 140 9.57 8.78 -14.45
CA LEU A 140 8.35 8.01 -14.64
C LEU A 140 7.86 7.34 -13.35
N GLY A 141 8.78 6.84 -12.52
CA GLY A 141 8.46 6.26 -11.22
C GLY A 141 7.81 7.27 -10.29
N GLN A 142 8.39 8.47 -10.20
CA GLN A 142 7.82 9.58 -9.43
C GLN A 142 6.43 9.98 -9.95
N HIS A 143 6.31 10.17 -11.27
CA HIS A 143 5.06 10.57 -11.90
C HIS A 143 3.95 9.53 -11.70
N CYS A 144 4.23 8.24 -11.97
CA CYS A 144 3.24 7.18 -11.85
C CYS A 144 2.80 6.98 -10.41
N SER A 145 3.72 7.07 -9.44
CA SER A 145 3.38 6.98 -8.02
C SER A 145 2.56 8.18 -7.54
N MET A 146 2.84 9.38 -8.04
CA MET A 146 2.03 10.57 -7.77
C MET A 146 0.63 10.44 -8.38
N ALA A 147 0.53 9.97 -9.63
CA ALA A 147 -0.74 9.80 -10.31
C ALA A 147 -1.65 8.77 -9.61
N GLU A 148 -1.06 7.70 -9.07
CA GLU A 148 -1.76 6.71 -8.24
C GLU A 148 -2.34 7.37 -6.98
N ARG A 149 -1.50 8.07 -6.19
CA ARG A 149 -1.98 8.76 -4.98
C ARG A 149 -3.08 9.77 -5.27
N ARG A 150 -2.91 10.57 -6.33
CA ARG A 150 -3.89 11.56 -6.74
C ARG A 150 -5.23 10.92 -7.12
N ALA A 151 -5.21 9.76 -7.77
CA ALA A 151 -6.43 9.04 -8.13
C ALA A 151 -7.14 8.47 -6.88
N ASP A 152 -6.38 7.92 -5.94
CA ASP A 152 -6.91 7.41 -4.68
C ASP A 152 -7.53 8.54 -3.83
N GLU A 153 -6.85 9.68 -3.73
CA GLU A 153 -7.35 10.89 -3.04
C GLU A 153 -8.65 11.39 -3.66
N ALA A 154 -8.70 11.57 -4.99
CA ALA A 154 -9.91 12.02 -5.67
C ALA A 154 -11.09 11.04 -5.49
N THR A 155 -10.81 9.73 -5.50
CA THR A 155 -11.84 8.69 -5.26
C THR A 155 -12.34 8.75 -3.82
N ARG A 156 -11.44 8.99 -2.87
CA ARG A 156 -11.79 9.14 -1.46
C ARG A 156 -12.66 10.37 -1.22
N ASP A 157 -12.33 11.52 -1.81
CA ASP A 157 -13.12 12.75 -1.66
C ASP A 157 -14.57 12.55 -2.12
N VAL A 158 -14.77 11.89 -3.27
CA VAL A 158 -16.11 11.56 -3.78
C VAL A 158 -16.81 10.56 -2.86
N SER A 159 -16.10 9.54 -2.36
CA SER A 159 -16.67 8.57 -1.42
C SER A 159 -17.10 9.24 -0.11
N ASP A 160 -16.28 10.12 0.45
CA ASP A 160 -16.56 10.83 1.70
C ASP A 160 -17.75 11.79 1.54
N TRP A 161 -17.88 12.44 0.38
CA TRP A 161 -19.07 13.24 0.04
C TRP A 161 -20.34 12.37 -0.04
N LEU A 162 -20.29 11.24 -0.76
CA LEU A 162 -21.42 10.31 -0.87
C LEU A 162 -21.83 9.71 0.48
N LYS A 163 -20.86 9.45 1.36
CA LYS A 163 -21.14 8.99 2.74
C LYS A 163 -21.84 10.07 3.55
N CYS A 164 -21.44 11.33 3.41
CA CYS A 164 -22.13 12.44 4.07
C CYS A 164 -23.57 12.57 3.58
N ASP A 165 -23.79 12.52 2.26
CA ASP A 165 -25.12 12.57 1.63
C ASP A 165 -26.02 11.44 2.15
N PHE A 166 -25.49 10.20 2.19
CA PHE A 166 -26.20 9.04 2.73
C PHE A 166 -26.63 9.21 4.20
N MET A 167 -25.84 9.92 5.02
CA MET A 167 -26.11 10.11 6.45
C MET A 167 -27.06 11.28 6.75
N LEU A 168 -27.46 12.09 5.76
CA LEU A 168 -28.35 13.24 5.97
C LEU A 168 -29.69 12.83 6.61
N ASP A 169 -30.25 11.71 6.15
CA ASP A 169 -31.53 11.19 6.65
C ASP A 169 -31.39 10.30 7.89
N GLN A 170 -30.16 10.14 8.41
CA GLN A 170 -29.86 9.29 9.57
C GLN A 170 -29.67 10.08 10.87
N VAL A 171 -29.91 11.40 10.84
CA VAL A 171 -29.76 12.27 12.02
C VAL A 171 -30.76 11.86 13.11
N GLY A 172 -30.22 11.57 14.30
CA GLY A 172 -31.00 11.12 15.47
C GLY A 172 -31.05 9.60 15.63
N ASN A 173 -30.65 8.83 14.62
CA ASN A 173 -30.53 7.38 14.73
C ASN A 173 -29.25 6.98 15.48
N VAL A 174 -29.28 5.80 16.11
CA VAL A 174 -28.16 5.25 16.87
C VAL A 174 -27.56 4.07 16.13
N PHE A 175 -26.23 4.06 16.03
CA PHE A 175 -25.47 3.04 15.32
C PHE A 175 -24.44 2.41 16.26
N LYS A 176 -24.12 1.15 16.00
CA LYS A 176 -22.93 0.50 16.56
C LYS A 176 -21.70 0.91 15.74
N GLY A 177 -20.54 0.91 16.37
CA GLY A 177 -19.30 1.24 15.71
C GLY A 177 -18.07 0.98 16.55
N VAL A 178 -16.93 1.02 15.88
CA VAL A 178 -15.60 0.79 16.46
C VAL A 178 -14.78 2.07 16.41
N ILE A 179 -14.00 2.36 17.45
CA ILE A 179 -13.08 3.50 17.44
C ILE A 179 -11.99 3.26 16.37
N ALA A 180 -12.00 4.07 15.32
CA ALA A 180 -11.09 3.94 14.18
C ALA A 180 -9.81 4.77 14.34
N SER A 181 -9.88 5.90 15.03
CA SER A 181 -8.72 6.73 15.34
C SER A 181 -8.94 7.59 16.59
N VAL A 182 -7.85 7.97 17.24
CA VAL A 182 -7.85 8.84 18.42
C VAL A 182 -6.91 10.02 18.14
N THR A 183 -7.36 11.23 18.42
CA THR A 183 -6.60 12.47 18.28
C THR A 183 -6.63 13.24 19.59
N GLY A 184 -5.82 14.29 19.73
CA GLY A 184 -5.82 15.13 20.93
C GLY A 184 -7.15 15.86 21.20
N PHE A 185 -8.02 15.97 20.18
CA PHE A 185 -9.30 16.68 20.28
C PHE A 185 -10.53 15.75 20.33
N GLY A 186 -10.34 14.42 20.26
CA GLY A 186 -11.43 13.46 20.29
C GLY A 186 -11.07 12.13 19.64
N PHE A 187 -12.10 11.41 19.20
CA PHE A 187 -11.93 10.13 18.52
C PHE A 187 -12.88 10.02 17.34
N PHE A 188 -12.54 9.18 16.37
CA PHE A 188 -13.40 8.87 15.25
C PHE A 188 -13.96 7.46 15.42
N VAL A 189 -15.26 7.30 15.19
CA VAL A 189 -15.96 6.01 15.23
C VAL A 189 -16.31 5.62 13.81
N ARG A 190 -15.92 4.41 13.42
CA ARG A 190 -16.40 3.76 12.20
C ARG A 190 -17.69 3.03 12.50
N LEU A 191 -18.75 3.34 11.76
CA LEU A 191 -20.03 2.66 11.90
C LEU A 191 -19.96 1.24 11.31
N ASP A 192 -20.50 0.28 12.04
CA ASP A 192 -20.55 -1.12 11.61
C ASP A 192 -21.32 -1.22 10.29
N GLU A 193 -20.85 -2.09 9.38
CA GLU A 193 -21.44 -2.38 8.06
C GLU A 193 -21.49 -1.21 7.05
N LEU A 194 -21.35 0.04 7.50
CA LEU A 194 -21.48 1.23 6.66
C LEU A 194 -20.14 1.79 6.18
N PHE A 195 -19.03 1.46 6.87
CA PHE A 195 -17.68 2.00 6.56
C PHE A 195 -17.63 3.55 6.52
N ILE A 196 -18.48 4.18 7.34
CA ILE A 196 -18.58 5.63 7.53
C ILE A 196 -17.89 6.00 8.83
N ASP A 197 -16.97 6.95 8.79
CA ASP A 197 -16.24 7.43 9.95
C ASP A 197 -16.84 8.77 10.42
N GLY A 198 -17.21 8.89 11.69
CA GLY A 198 -17.76 10.10 12.30
C GLY A 198 -16.95 10.58 13.50
N ALA A 199 -16.88 11.90 13.71
CA ALA A 199 -16.16 12.48 14.85
C ALA A 199 -17.01 12.45 16.13
N GLY A 200 -16.48 11.81 17.17
CA GLY A 200 -17.03 11.82 18.53
C GLY A 200 -16.25 12.77 19.44
N THR A 201 -16.93 13.74 20.05
CA THR A 201 -16.35 14.66 21.05
C THR A 201 -16.88 14.42 22.47
N ARG A 202 -17.84 13.50 22.65
CA ARG A 202 -18.42 13.16 23.96
C ARG A 202 -18.59 11.66 24.14
N PHE A 203 -18.11 11.16 25.28
CA PHE A 203 -18.61 9.92 25.85
C PHE A 203 -20.01 10.20 26.41
N LEU A 204 -21.04 9.53 25.90
CA LEU A 204 -22.26 9.33 26.68
C LEU A 204 -21.91 8.23 27.70
N THR A 205 -21.31 8.62 28.81
CA THR A 205 -21.26 7.75 29.99
C THR A 205 -22.69 7.63 30.49
N GLY A 206 -23.33 6.49 30.21
CA GLY A 206 -24.54 6.05 30.88
C GLY A 206 -24.24 5.60 32.31
#